data_AF-A0AAV2JZX7-F1
#
_entry.id   AF-A0AAV2JZX7-F1
#
_cell.length_a   1.000
_cell.length_b   1.000
_cell.length_c   1.000
_cell.angle_alpha   90.00
_cell.angle_beta   90.00
_cell.angle_gamma   90.00
#
_symmetry.space_group_name_H-M   'P 1'
#
loop_
_entity.id
_entity.type
_entity.pdbx_description
1 polymer ?
#
loop_
_entity_poly.entity_id
_entity_poly.type
_entity_poly.pdbx_seq_one_letter_code
_entity_poly.pdbx_strand_id
1 'polypeptide(L)'
;MDNLEWATGFAEQFGLYHVNRTDPDLKRTPKASVKTYNQIIRCNGFPHPDSGHECLQPKPNVTVAPPADPSLNFLGLTLTPEQAEVGFHTTFALLMVSCVAALVAAVCFCRRKHRGKSF
;
A
#
# COMPACT_ATOMS: atom_id res chain seq x y z
N MET A 1 -13.84 -4.75 -3.79
CA MET A 1 -15.14 -4.76 -3.09
C MET A 1 -16.19 -4.25 -4.06
N ASP A 2 -17.46 -4.52 -3.83
CA ASP A 2 -18.54 -4.01 -4.69
C ASP A 2 -18.60 -2.48 -4.63
N ASN A 3 -18.61 -1.85 -5.80
CA ASN A 3 -18.54 -0.40 -5.95
C ASN A 3 -19.64 0.11 -6.90
N LEU A 4 -19.62 1.41 -7.22
CA LEU A 4 -20.49 2.02 -8.23
C LEU A 4 -19.99 1.65 -9.62
N GLU A 5 -20.80 0.92 -10.37
CA GLU A 5 -20.55 0.45 -11.73
C GLU A 5 -21.19 1.37 -12.78
N TRP A 6 -20.88 2.67 -12.68
CA TRP A 6 -21.24 3.69 -13.68
C TRP A 6 -22.74 3.71 -14.01
N ALA A 7 -23.10 3.40 -15.25
CA ALA A 7 -24.47 3.43 -15.75
C ALA A 7 -25.39 2.43 -15.04
N THR A 8 -24.86 1.32 -14.52
CA THR A 8 -25.66 0.30 -13.81
C THR A 8 -25.76 0.58 -12.30
N GLY A 9 -25.13 1.65 -11.82
CA GLY A 9 -25.17 2.02 -10.41
C GLY A 9 -24.58 0.92 -9.54
N PHE A 10 -25.36 0.41 -8.59
CA PHE A 10 -24.94 -0.67 -7.68
C PHE A 10 -25.59 -2.02 -7.97
N ALA A 11 -26.29 -2.14 -9.11
CA ALA A 11 -26.97 -3.38 -9.48
C ALA A 11 -25.96 -4.48 -9.80
N GLU A 12 -24.86 -4.12 -10.49
CA GLU A 12 -23.77 -5.02 -10.81
C GLU A 12 -22.72 -5.05 -9.69
N GLN A 13 -22.17 -6.24 -9.43
CA GLN A 13 -21.34 -6.50 -8.25
C GLN A 13 -20.08 -7.29 -8.60
N PHE A 14 -19.07 -6.60 -9.13
CA PHE A 14 -17.81 -7.22 -9.59
C PHE A 14 -16.76 -7.45 -8.49
N GLY A 15 -16.99 -6.93 -7.28
CA GLY A 15 -16.03 -7.06 -6.19
C GLY A 15 -15.99 -8.46 -5.59
N LEU A 16 -14.81 -8.86 -5.11
CA LEU A 16 -14.67 -10.08 -4.28
C LEU A 16 -15.37 -9.96 -2.92
N TYR A 17 -15.60 -8.74 -2.44
CA TYR A 17 -16.28 -8.47 -1.16
C TYR A 17 -17.58 -7.75 -1.44
N HIS A 18 -18.67 -8.27 -0.88
CA HIS A 18 -19.95 -7.58 -0.87
C HIS A 18 -19.93 -6.44 0.13
N VAL A 19 -20.52 -5.30 -0.22
CA VAL A 19 -20.66 -4.14 0.65
C VAL A 19 -22.13 -3.95 0.95
N ASN A 20 -22.52 -4.05 2.23
CA ASN A 20 -23.87 -3.71 2.63
C ASN A 20 -24.01 -2.18 2.69
N ARG A 21 -24.79 -1.61 1.76
CA ARG A 21 -25.00 -0.16 1.66
C ARG A 21 -26.18 0.36 2.49
N THR A 22 -26.97 -0.54 3.09
CA THR A 22 -28.00 -0.13 4.08
C THR A 22 -27.40 0.10 5.46
N ASP A 23 -26.22 -0.47 5.71
CA ASP A 23 -25.44 -0.28 6.93
C ASP A 23 -24.58 0.99 6.79
N PRO A 24 -24.69 1.98 7.71
CA PRO A 24 -23.87 3.19 7.67
C PRO A 24 -22.37 2.91 7.80
N ASP A 25 -21.98 1.80 8.43
CA ASP A 25 -20.58 1.40 8.59
C ASP A 25 -20.01 0.74 7.32
N LEU A 26 -20.82 0.57 6.27
CA LEU A 26 -20.44 0.01 4.97
C LEU A 26 -19.68 -1.31 5.09
N LYS A 27 -20.21 -2.20 5.93
CA LYS A 27 -19.56 -3.47 6.26
C LYS A 27 -19.28 -4.30 5.01
N ARG A 28 -18.06 -4.83 4.94
CA ARG A 28 -17.57 -5.69 3.85
C ARG A 28 -17.65 -7.16 4.26
N THR A 29 -18.36 -7.97 3.48
CA THR A 29 -18.49 -9.42 3.69
C THR A 29 -17.81 -10.18 2.55
N PRO A 30 -16.91 -11.15 2.82
CA PRO A 30 -16.25 -11.91 1.76
C PRO A 30 -17.26 -12.76 0.98
N LYS A 31 -17.19 -12.72 -0.36
CA LYS A 31 -17.93 -13.65 -1.22
C LYS A 31 -17.18 -14.98 -1.35
N ALA A 32 -17.84 -16.01 -1.87
CA ALA A 32 -17.22 -17.31 -2.13
C ALA A 32 -15.96 -17.21 -3.02
N SER A 33 -15.95 -16.26 -3.97
CA SER A 33 -14.80 -15.99 -4.85
C SER A 33 -13.52 -15.59 -4.10
N VAL A 34 -13.63 -15.01 -2.89
CA VAL A 34 -12.45 -14.68 -2.05
C VAL A 34 -11.67 -15.94 -1.72
N LYS A 35 -12.36 -17.04 -1.38
CA LYS A 35 -11.70 -18.31 -1.01
C LYS A 35 -10.86 -18.82 -2.18
N THR A 36 -11.46 -18.88 -3.37
CA THR A 36 -10.79 -19.34 -4.58
C THR A 36 -9.64 -18.42 -4.98
N TYR A 37 -9.85 -17.11 -5.00
CA TYR A 37 -8.80 -16.15 -5.40
C TYR A 37 -7.62 -16.14 -4.42
N ASN A 38 -7.89 -16.27 -3.12
CA ASN A 38 -6.85 -16.43 -2.09
C ASN A 38 -6.04 -17.72 -2.32
N GLN A 39 -6.68 -18.83 -2.68
CA GLN A 39 -5.98 -20.07 -3.02
C GLN A 39 -5.09 -19.89 -4.25
N ILE A 40 -5.57 -19.24 -5.32
CA ILE A 40 -4.77 -18.97 -6.52
C ILE A 40 -3.52 -18.16 -6.18
N ILE A 41 -3.67 -17.10 -5.39
CA ILE A 41 -2.53 -16.28 -4.95
C ILE A 41 -1.55 -17.10 -4.11
N ARG A 42 -2.05 -17.83 -3.10
CA ARG A 42 -1.21 -18.67 -2.22
C ARG A 42 -0.44 -19.74 -2.97
N CYS A 43 -1.06 -20.30 -4.01
CA CYS A 43 -0.45 -21.34 -4.84
C CYS A 43 0.36 -20.77 -6.02
N ASN A 44 0.40 -19.44 -6.18
CA ASN A 44 1.00 -18.77 -7.33
C ASN A 44 0.57 -19.36 -8.68
N GLY A 45 -0.73 -19.66 -8.81
CA GLY A 45 -1.28 -20.27 -10.03
C GLY A 45 -2.29 -21.38 -9.75
N PHE A 46 -2.37 -22.32 -10.68
CA PHE A 46 -3.36 -23.40 -10.70
C PHE A 46 -2.64 -24.75 -10.59
N PRO A 47 -2.28 -25.18 -9.37
CA PRO A 47 -1.65 -26.48 -9.17
C PRO A 47 -2.62 -27.60 -9.55
N HIS A 48 -2.07 -28.70 -10.05
CA HIS A 48 -2.86 -29.89 -10.35
C HIS A 48 -3.45 -30.45 -9.04
N PRO A 49 -4.73 -30.89 -9.01
CA PRO A 49 -5.38 -31.35 -7.78
C PRO A 49 -4.62 -32.49 -7.09
N ASP A 50 -3.99 -33.37 -7.87
CA ASP A 50 -3.27 -34.53 -7.35
C ASP A 50 -1.79 -34.25 -7.03
N SER A 51 -1.32 -33.01 -7.21
CA SER A 51 0.08 -32.65 -6.95
C SER A 51 0.46 -32.68 -5.47
N GLY A 52 -0.52 -32.79 -4.56
CA GLY A 52 -0.29 -32.74 -3.12
C GLY A 52 0.35 -31.44 -2.64
N HIS A 53 0.31 -30.38 -3.46
CA HIS A 53 1.04 -29.15 -3.22
C HIS A 53 0.60 -28.52 -1.89
N GLU A 54 1.56 -28.21 -1.02
CA GLU A 54 1.39 -27.69 0.36
C GLU A 54 0.33 -26.58 0.45
N CYS A 55 0.25 -25.71 -0.56
CA CYS A 55 -0.71 -24.59 -0.62
C CYS A 55 -2.19 -25.00 -0.68
N LEU A 56 -2.50 -26.23 -1.11
CA LEU A 56 -3.85 -26.79 -1.19
C LEU A 56 -4.33 -27.29 0.17
N GLN A 57 -3.42 -27.49 1.12
CA GLN A 57 -3.79 -27.94 2.45
C GLN A 57 -4.56 -26.83 3.19
N PRO A 58 -5.69 -27.16 3.84
CA PRO A 58 -6.37 -26.24 4.73
C PRO A 58 -5.38 -25.79 5.80
N LYS A 59 -5.03 -24.50 5.81
CA LYS A 59 -4.19 -23.92 6.87
C LYS A 59 -4.86 -24.24 8.21
N PRO A 60 -4.17 -24.82 9.21
CA PRO A 60 -4.74 -24.96 10.54
C PRO A 60 -5.20 -23.56 10.98
N ASN A 61 -6.35 -23.50 11.65
CA ASN A 61 -6.95 -22.26 12.10
C ASN A 61 -6.05 -21.65 13.18
N VAL A 62 -4.95 -21.03 12.78
CA VAL A 62 -4.11 -20.25 13.68
C VAL A 62 -4.91 -18.99 13.94
N THR A 63 -5.66 -19.01 15.04
CA THR A 63 -6.08 -17.82 15.75
C THR A 63 -4.80 -17.12 16.19
N VAL A 64 -4.17 -16.38 15.27
CA VAL A 64 -3.10 -15.46 15.60
C VAL A 64 -3.81 -14.34 16.35
N ALA A 65 -3.78 -14.41 17.68
CA ALA A 65 -4.05 -13.25 18.52
C ALA A 65 -3.29 -12.05 17.92
N PRO A 66 -3.85 -10.84 17.93
CA PRO A 66 -3.16 -9.66 17.40
C PRO A 66 -1.72 -9.65 17.93
N PRO A 67 -0.70 -9.68 17.05
CA PRO A 67 0.67 -9.69 17.51
C PRO A 67 0.88 -8.43 18.36
N ALA A 68 1.49 -8.62 19.54
CA ALA A 68 1.78 -7.56 20.50
C ALA A 68 2.78 -6.52 19.97
N ASP A 69 3.25 -6.68 18.72
CA ASP A 69 4.21 -5.83 18.04
C ASP A 69 3.76 -5.62 16.57
N PRO A 70 3.48 -4.37 16.14
CA PRO A 70 3.00 -4.05 14.80
C PRO A 70 4.11 -3.99 13.74
N SER A 71 5.27 -4.56 14.01
CA SER A 71 6.40 -4.60 13.08
C SER A 71 6.03 -5.37 11.80
N LEU A 72 6.11 -4.69 10.66
CA LEU A 72 5.83 -5.25 9.35
C LEU A 72 7.13 -5.42 8.56
N ASN A 73 7.28 -6.55 7.88
CA ASN A 73 8.39 -6.76 6.96
C ASN A 73 8.04 -6.14 5.60
N PHE A 74 8.66 -5.00 5.30
CA PHE A 74 8.52 -4.31 4.02
C PHE A 74 9.88 -4.29 3.31
N LEU A 75 9.97 -4.85 2.10
CA LEU A 75 11.21 -4.94 1.31
C LEU A 75 12.39 -5.61 2.04
N GLY A 76 12.11 -6.57 2.92
CA GLY A 76 13.14 -7.24 3.72
C GLY A 76 13.65 -6.43 4.92
N LEU A 77 13.04 -5.28 5.20
CA LEU A 77 13.27 -4.47 6.39
C LEU A 77 12.10 -4.64 7.35
N THR A 78 12.41 -4.92 8.61
CA THR A 78 11.41 -4.93 9.68
C THR A 78 11.22 -3.49 10.15
N LEU A 79 10.06 -2.92 9.86
CA LEU A 79 9.74 -1.53 10.18
C LEU A 79 8.59 -1.48 11.19
N THR A 80 8.76 -0.68 12.24
CA THR A 80 7.61 -0.23 13.04
C THR A 80 6.95 0.99 12.39
N PRO A 81 5.64 1.22 12.61
CA PRO A 81 4.96 2.42 12.10
C PRO A 81 5.65 3.72 12.50
N GLU A 82 6.16 3.79 13.75
CA GLU A 82 6.90 4.92 14.28
C GLU A 82 8.20 5.17 13.52
N GLN A 83 8.97 4.12 13.22
CA GLN A 83 10.20 4.23 12.45
C GLN A 83 9.93 4.69 11.01
N ALA A 84 8.84 4.22 10.40
CA ALA A 84 8.44 4.63 9.06
C ALA A 84 8.07 6.13 9.01
N GLU A 85 7.31 6.61 10.00
CA GLU A 85 6.93 8.01 10.14
C GLU A 85 8.17 8.91 10.32
N VAL A 86 9.06 8.55 11.25
CA VAL A 86 10.30 9.30 11.49
C VAL A 86 11.20 9.31 10.25
N GLY A 87 11.34 8.17 9.56
CA GLY A 87 12.09 8.07 8.31
C GLY A 87 11.54 8.96 7.20
N PHE A 88 10.23 9.02 7.05
CA PHE A 88 9.58 9.90 6.08
C PHE A 88 9.80 11.39 6.40
N HIS A 89 9.60 11.81 7.65
CA HIS A 89 9.78 13.21 8.03
C HIS A 89 11.22 13.69 7.89
N THR A 90 12.18 12.87 8.28
CA THR A 90 13.61 13.20 8.19
C THR A 90 14.07 13.34 6.73
N THR A 91 13.68 12.41 5.85
CA THR A 91 14.02 12.47 4.42
C THR A 91 13.37 13.68 3.74
N PHE A 92 12.11 13.97 4.05
CA PHE A 92 11.42 15.16 3.54
C PHE A 92 12.09 16.46 4.00
N ALA A 93 12.48 16.57 5.27
CA ALA A 93 13.18 17.74 5.80
C ALA A 93 14.53 17.97 5.10
N LEU A 94 15.32 16.90 4.89
CA LEU A 94 16.59 16.97 4.18
C LEU A 94 16.42 17.41 2.72
N LEU A 95 15.38 16.90 2.05
CA LEU A 95 15.03 17.31 0.69
C LEU A 95 14.72 18.81 0.64
N MET A 96 13.87 19.30 1.55
CA MET A 96 13.52 20.72 1.62
C MET A 96 14.73 21.62 1.85
N VAL A 97 15.63 21.25 2.78
CA VAL A 97 16.88 21.99 3.04
C VAL A 97 17.78 22.00 1.79
N SER A 98 17.91 20.87 1.10
CA SER A 98 18.72 20.78 -0.12
C SER A 98 18.18 21.67 -1.24
N CYS A 99 16.85 21.70 -1.44
CA CYS A 99 16.19 22.54 -2.44
C CYS A 99 16.39 24.04 -2.13
N VAL A 100 16.23 24.44 -0.87
CA VAL A 100 16.45 25.83 -0.46
C VAL A 100 17.91 26.23 -0.66
N ALA A 101 18.86 25.38 -0.27
CA ALA A 101 20.29 25.64 -0.48
C ALA A 101 20.64 25.80 -1.97
N ALA A 102 20.08 24.94 -2.84
CA ALA A 102 20.26 25.03 -4.29
C ALA A 102 19.67 26.33 -4.87
N LEU A 103 18.47 26.72 -4.43
CA LEU A 103 17.83 27.98 -4.84
C LEU A 103 18.66 29.19 -4.41
N VAL A 104 19.13 29.21 -3.15
CA VAL A 104 19.99 30.28 -2.63
C VAL A 104 21.30 30.36 -3.41
N ALA A 105 21.94 29.22 -3.68
CA ALA A 105 23.18 29.17 -4.47
C ALA A 105 22.95 29.71 -5.90
N ALA A 106 21.85 29.31 -6.56
CA ALA A 106 21.49 29.79 -7.89
C ALA A 106 21.23 31.31 -7.89
N VAL A 107 20.48 31.82 -6.92
CA VAL A 107 20.23 33.27 -6.78
C VAL A 107 21.53 34.04 -6.54
N CYS A 108 22.38 33.57 -5.63
CA CYS A 108 23.69 34.16 -5.37
C CYS A 108 24.58 34.18 -6.61
N PHE A 109 24.60 33.09 -7.38
CA PHE A 109 25.35 32.99 -8.62
C PHE A 109 24.82 33.95 -9.69
N CYS A 110 23.49 34.02 -9.88
CA CYS A 110 22.86 34.96 -10.81
C CYS A 110 23.14 36.42 -10.44
N ARG A 111 23.06 36.77 -9.14
CA ARG A 111 23.36 38.14 -8.67
C ARG A 111 24.83 38.49 -8.86
N ARG A 112 25.76 37.56 -8.63
CA ARG A 112 27.19 37.75 -8.90
C ARG A 112 27.46 37.94 -10.41
N LYS A 113 26.88 37.09 -11.26
CA LYS A 113 27.02 37.19 -12.72
C LYS A 113 26.45 38.50 -13.27
N HIS A 114 25.31 38.98 -12.75
CA HIS A 114 24.74 40.26 -13.14
C HIS A 114 25.63 41.45 -12.72
N ARG A 115 26.21 41.41 -11.51
CA ARG A 115 27.17 42.43 -11.05
C ARG A 115 28.45 42.47 -11.90
N GLY A 116 28.94 41.32 -12.36
CA GLY A 116 30.14 41.24 -13.22
C GLY A 116 29.95 41.73 -14.65
N LYS A 117 28.72 42.05 -15.08
CA LYS A 117 28.39 42.58 -16.42
C LYS A 117 28.12 44.10 -16.43
N SER A 118 28.25 44.78 -15.29
CA SER A 118 27.89 46.20 -15.12
C SER A 118 29.11 47.15 -15.10
N PHE A 119 30.22 46.79 -15.74
CA PHE A 119 31.38 47.66 -15.96
C PHE A 119 31.75 47.67 -17.43
#